data_AF-A0A4P8IWW9-F1
#
_entry.id   AF-A0A4P8IWW9-F1
#
_cell.length_a   1.000
_cell.length_b   1.000
_cell.length_c   1.000
_cell.angle_alpha   90.00
_cell.angle_beta   90.00
_cell.angle_gamma   90.00
#
_symmetry.space_group_name_H-M   'P 1'
#
loop_
_entity.id
_entity.type
_entity.pdbx_description
1 polymer ?
#
loop_
_entity_poly.entity_id
_entity_poly.type
_entity_poly.pdbx_seq_one_letter_code
_entity_poly.pdbx_strand_id
1 'polypeptide(L)'
;MAAAAEILAKAGPQDWRFDAFQMLAFFRRFDQLGLGLNAVETSDDELFARTGEAALTMAGRNEFAASHALLTQARSLLPAT
;
A
#
# COMPACT_ATOMS: atom_id res chain seq x y z
N MET A 1 4.64 -0.27 -2.29
CA MET A 1 3.35 -0.61 -1.64
C MET A 1 2.96 -2.07 -1.73
N ALA A 2 2.99 -2.67 -2.92
CA ALA A 2 2.60 -4.06 -3.12
C ALA A 2 3.28 -5.04 -2.15
N ALA A 3 4.57 -4.84 -1.82
CA ALA A 3 5.29 -5.69 -0.87
C ALA A 3 4.66 -5.71 0.55
N ALA A 4 4.23 -4.56 1.08
CA ALA A 4 3.60 -4.49 2.40
C ALA A 4 2.23 -5.20 2.40
N ALA A 5 1.43 -4.97 1.36
CA ALA A 5 0.15 -5.66 1.16
C ALA A 5 0.34 -7.17 0.97
N GLU A 6 1.41 -7.60 0.31
CA GLU A 6 1.74 -9.02 0.13
C GLU A 6 2.10 -9.71 1.44
N ILE A 7 2.90 -9.05 2.30
CA ILE A 7 3.20 -9.56 3.64
C ILE A 7 1.91 -9.67 4.45
N LEU A 8 1.05 -8.64 4.44
CA LEU A 8 -0.22 -8.66 5.16
C LEU A 8 -1.16 -9.77 4.65
N ALA A 9 -1.22 -10.00 3.33
CA ALA A 9 -2.07 -11.03 2.74
C ALA A 9 -1.60 -12.46 3.10
N LYS A 10 -0.28 -12.67 3.24
CA LYS A 10 0.31 -13.99 3.54
C LYS A 10 0.39 -14.27 5.05
N ALA A 11 0.79 -13.29 5.84
CA ALA A 11 1.13 -13.45 7.25
C ALA A 11 0.16 -12.75 8.21
N GLY A 12 -0.70 -11.86 7.71
CA GLY A 12 -1.63 -11.10 8.54
C GLY A 12 -2.80 -11.93 9.12
N PRO A 13 -3.56 -11.32 10.05
CA PRO A 13 -4.78 -11.91 10.63
C PRO A 13 -5.79 -12.31 9.56
N GLN A 14 -6.49 -13.42 9.79
CA GLN A 14 -7.37 -14.04 8.79
C GLN A 14 -8.48 -13.08 8.30
N ASP A 15 -8.99 -12.24 9.19
CA ASP A 15 -10.03 -11.24 8.90
C ASP A 15 -9.56 -10.14 7.94
N TRP A 16 -8.26 -9.87 7.87
CA TRP A 16 -7.69 -8.84 7.00
C TRP A 16 -7.05 -9.38 5.73
N ARG A 17 -6.87 -10.70 5.61
CA ARG A 17 -6.23 -11.29 4.42
C ARG A 17 -6.97 -10.98 3.14
N PHE A 18 -8.31 -11.07 3.16
CA PHE A 18 -9.12 -10.78 1.97
C PHE A 18 -8.95 -9.33 1.50
N ASP A 19 -9.02 -8.38 2.43
CA ASP A 19 -8.80 -6.96 2.11
C ASP A 19 -7.36 -6.69 1.65
N ALA A 20 -6.37 -7.33 2.29
CA ALA A 20 -4.97 -7.24 1.90
C ALA A 20 -4.72 -7.80 0.49
N PHE A 21 -5.42 -8.85 0.07
CA PHE A 21 -5.37 -9.36 -1.31
C PHE A 21 -5.95 -8.36 -2.31
N GLN A 22 -7.04 -7.67 -1.98
CA GLN A 22 -7.58 -6.61 -2.83
C GLN A 22 -6.62 -5.43 -2.94
N MET A 23 -6.04 -5.00 -1.82
CA MET A 23 -4.99 -3.97 -1.81
C MET A 23 -3.77 -4.37 -2.65
N LEU A 24 -3.32 -5.61 -2.53
CA LEU A 24 -2.20 -6.12 -3.32
C LEU A 24 -2.48 -6.04 -4.82
N ALA A 25 -3.67 -6.48 -5.25
CA ALA A 25 -4.08 -6.41 -6.65
C ALA A 25 -4.14 -4.96 -7.14
N PHE A 26 -4.69 -4.06 -6.32
CA PHE A 26 -4.77 -2.63 -6.63
C PHE A 26 -3.38 -2.00 -6.79
N PHE A 27 -2.48 -2.16 -5.81
CA PHE A 27 -1.15 -1.56 -5.86
C PHE A 27 -0.28 -2.15 -6.97
N ARG A 28 -0.39 -3.45 -7.27
CA ARG A 28 0.29 -4.04 -8.43
C ARG A 28 -0.18 -3.43 -9.75
N ARG A 29 -1.49 -3.21 -9.90
CA ARG A 29 -2.04 -2.55 -11.10
C ARG A 29 -1.57 -1.10 -11.20
N PHE A 30 -1.51 -0.38 -10.08
CA PHE A 30 -0.99 0.99 -10.03
C PHE A 30 0.50 1.05 -10.45
N ASP A 31 1.33 0.18 -9.89
CA ASP A 31 2.76 0.07 -10.23
C ASP A 31 2.95 -0.30 -11.73
N GLN A 32 2.13 -1.22 -12.25
CA GLN A 32 2.18 -1.65 -13.66
C GLN A 32 1.77 -0.58 -14.67
N LEU A 33 0.79 0.25 -14.33
CA LEU A 33 0.31 1.31 -15.22
C LEU A 33 1.28 2.50 -15.27
N GLY A 34 2.31 2.53 -14.42
CA GLY A 34 3.26 3.64 -14.35
C GLY A 34 2.56 4.98 -14.08
N LEU A 35 1.39 4.95 -13.41
CA LEU A 35 0.56 6.13 -13.16
C LEU A 35 1.29 7.20 -12.33
N GLY A 36 2.40 6.85 -11.66
CA GLY A 36 3.30 7.80 -11.00
C GLY A 36 4.54 8.22 -11.79
N LEU A 37 4.81 7.69 -12.99
CA LEU A 37 6.05 7.94 -13.73
C LEU A 37 5.95 9.05 -14.80
N ASN A 38 4.74 9.40 -15.23
CA ASN A 38 4.50 10.42 -16.28
C ASN A 38 3.79 11.68 -15.75
N ALA A 39 3.54 11.75 -14.43
CA ALA A 39 2.93 12.91 -13.78
C ALA A 39 4.01 13.80 -13.17
N VAL A 40 3.74 15.10 -13.06
CA VAL A 40 4.56 16.02 -12.28
C VAL A 40 4.49 15.56 -10.83
N GLU A 41 5.65 15.29 -10.21
CA GLU A 41 5.74 14.85 -8.82
C GLU A 41 5.13 15.91 -7.88
N THR A 42 4.18 15.48 -7.07
CA THR A 42 3.44 16.31 -6.12
C THR A 42 3.80 15.96 -4.68
N SER A 43 3.46 16.83 -3.72
CA SER A 43 3.62 16.52 -2.30
C SER A 43 2.86 15.25 -1.87
N ASP A 44 1.78 14.90 -2.57
CA ASP A 44 1.00 13.69 -2.31
C ASP A 44 1.76 12.43 -2.79
N ASP A 45 2.57 12.53 -3.85
CA ASP A 45 3.43 11.44 -4.31
C ASP A 45 4.55 11.14 -3.31
N GLU A 46 5.19 12.18 -2.75
CA GLU A 46 6.19 12.02 -1.69
C GLU A 46 5.56 11.43 -0.42
N LEU A 47 4.38 11.92 -0.03
CA LEU A 47 3.64 11.38 1.12
C LEU A 47 3.23 9.92 0.87
N PHE A 48 2.80 9.57 -0.33
CA PHE A 48 2.48 8.20 -0.73
C PHE A 48 3.69 7.28 -0.61
N ALA A 49 4.86 7.70 -1.12
CA ALA A 49 6.10 6.94 -1.03
C ALA A 49 6.51 6.67 0.42
N ARG A 50 6.56 7.72 1.26
CA ARG A 50 6.89 7.61 2.69
C ARG A 50 5.90 6.74 3.46
N THR A 51 4.61 6.86 3.16
CA THR A 51 3.56 6.02 3.76
C THR A 51 3.77 4.56 3.38
N GLY A 52 4.24 4.28 2.16
CA GLY A 52 4.53 2.92 1.73
C GLY A 52 5.75 2.30 2.40
N GLU A 53 6.81 3.08 2.63
CA GLU A 53 7.96 2.63 3.42
C GLU A 53 7.57 2.33 4.88
N ALA A 54 6.76 3.21 5.48
CA ALA A 54 6.24 3.00 6.83
C ALA A 54 5.37 1.74 6.90
N ALA A 55 4.46 1.55 5.95
CA ALA A 55 3.61 0.35 5.88
C ALA A 55 4.44 -0.93 5.77
N LEU A 56 5.48 -0.94 4.93
CA LEU A 56 6.38 -2.08 4.77
C LEU A 56 7.15 -2.37 6.06
N THR A 57 7.64 -1.32 6.73
CA THR A 57 8.34 -1.45 8.01
C THR A 57 7.43 -2.07 9.07
N MET A 58 6.19 -1.60 9.20
CA MET A 58 5.21 -2.16 10.15
C MET A 58 4.87 -3.61 9.80
N ALA A 59 4.65 -3.93 8.52
CA ALA A 59 4.38 -5.29 8.08
C ALA A 59 5.54 -6.25 8.42
N GLY A 60 6.79 -5.82 8.20
CA GLY A 60 7.98 -6.60 8.54
C GLY A 60 8.17 -6.83 10.05
N ARG A 61 7.61 -5.96 10.89
CA ARG A 61 7.60 -6.09 12.36
C ARG A 61 6.39 -6.88 12.88
N ASN A 62 5.56 -7.43 12.00
CA ASN A 62 4.26 -8.04 12.32
C ASN A 62 3.26 -7.07 12.96
N GLU A 63 3.47 -5.76 12.81
CA GLU A 63 2.53 -4.71 13.23
C GLU A 63 1.42 -4.55 12.18
N PHE A 64 0.67 -5.63 11.96
CA PHE A 64 -0.26 -5.77 10.83
C PHE A 64 -1.39 -4.74 10.82
N ALA A 65 -1.89 -4.36 12.00
CA ALA A 65 -2.93 -3.34 12.11
C ALA A 65 -2.43 -1.96 11.64
N ALA A 66 -1.21 -1.60 12.04
CA ALA A 66 -0.58 -0.35 11.63
C ALA A 66 -0.26 -0.38 10.13
N SER A 67 0.27 -1.49 9.63
CA SER A 67 0.50 -1.69 8.20
C SER A 67 -0.78 -1.54 7.39
N HIS A 68 -1.89 -2.14 7.84
CA HIS A 68 -3.19 -2.07 7.16
C HIS A 68 -3.75 -0.65 7.13
N ALA A 69 -3.66 0.08 8.24
CA ALA A 69 -4.08 1.48 8.31
C ALA A 69 -3.27 2.37 7.34
N LEU A 70 -1.95 2.19 7.28
CA LEU A 70 -1.07 2.95 6.38
C LEU A 70 -1.33 2.61 4.91
N LEU A 71 -1.58 1.35 4.58
CA LEU A 71 -2.00 0.95 3.23
C LEU A 71 -3.33 1.60 2.84
N THR A 72 -4.27 1.71 3.78
CA THR A 72 -5.57 2.34 3.54
C THR A 72 -5.40 3.84 3.30
N GLN A 73 -4.58 4.50 4.13
CA GLN A 73 -4.26 5.92 3.97
C GLN A 73 -3.64 6.17 2.61
N ALA A 74 -2.65 5.40 2.21
CA ALA A 74 -2.00 5.63 0.94
C ALA A 74 -2.89 5.34 -0.27
N ARG A 75 -3.83 4.39 -0.17
CA ARG A 75 -4.86 4.23 -1.20
C ARG A 75 -5.71 5.50 -1.36
N SER A 76 -5.97 6.22 -0.27
CA SER A 76 -6.74 7.47 -0.30
C SER A 76 -5.99 8.68 -0.89
N LEU A 77 -4.65 8.60 -0.94
CA LEU A 77 -3.81 9.63 -1.58
C LEU A 77 -3.80 9.50 -3.11
N LEU A 78 -4.21 8.35 -3.63
CA LEU A 78 -4.27 8.12 -5.06
C LEU A 78 -5.57 8.69 -5.63
N PRO A 79 -5.52 9.32 -6.81
CA PRO A 79 -6.72 9.81 -7.47
C PRO A 79 -7.70 8.67 -7.71
N ALA A 80 -9.00 8.96 -7.56
CA ALA A 80 -10.06 8.03 -7.93
C ALA A 80 -10.03 7.87 -9.47
N THR A 81 -9.28 6.88 -9.94
CA THR A 81 -9.24 6.47 -11.35
C THR A 81 -10.51 5.74 -11.75
#